data_AF-A0A3D5P6E6-F1
#
_entry.id   AF-A0A3D5P6E6-F1
#
_cell.length_a   1.000
_cell.length_b   1.000
_cell.length_c   1.000
_cell.angle_alpha   90.00
_cell.angle_beta   90.00
_cell.angle_gamma   90.00
#
_symmetry.space_group_name_H-M   'P 1'
#
loop_
_entity.id
_entity.type
_entity.pdbx_description
1 polymer ?
#
loop_
_entity_poly.entity_id
_entity_poly.type
_entity_poly.pdbx_seq_one_letter_code
_entity_poly.pdbx_strand_id
1 'polypeptide(L)'
;MWSELTRAALVGAGFLLIFGLAELWQRSGKPSAEMSRKSVHFAGGLLVLCFPWIFANRWTVIGLVSVFGLLIWGTGRVGLLKSVHGVARKTEGGLFYPLAVGLLFVLAYGNPVFYVV
;
A
#
# COMPACT_ATOMS: atom_id res chain seq x y z
N MET A 1 18.36 18.37 2.00
CA MET A 1 17.59 17.47 1.12
C MET A 1 17.49 16.13 1.82
N TRP A 2 16.30 15.64 2.19
CA TRP A 2 16.17 14.31 2.80
C TRP A 2 16.61 13.24 1.81
N SER A 3 17.25 12.17 2.31
CA SER A 3 17.66 11.05 1.44
C SER A 3 16.43 10.30 0.89
N GLU A 4 16.56 9.66 -0.27
CA GLU A 4 15.53 8.77 -0.83
C GLU A 4 15.11 7.68 0.16
N LEU A 5 16.07 7.12 0.90
CA LEU A 5 15.81 6.12 1.93
C LEU A 5 14.95 6.69 3.07
N THR A 6 15.20 7.93 3.49
CA THR A 6 14.37 8.58 4.52
C THR A 6 12.94 8.78 4.02
N ARG A 7 12.75 9.19 2.77
CA ARG A 7 11.42 9.32 2.17
C ARG A 7 10.70 7.98 2.08
N ALA A 8 11.41 6.93 1.66
CA ALA A 8 10.88 5.56 1.63
C ALA A 8 10.48 5.07 3.02
N ALA A 9 11.30 5.34 4.04
CA ALA A 9 11.01 4.97 5.42
C ALA A 9 9.77 5.70 5.96
N LEU A 10 9.62 7.01 5.68
CA LEU A 10 8.45 7.78 6.09
C LEU A 10 7.16 7.29 5.40
N VAL A 11 7.21 7.04 4.09
CA VAL A 11 6.08 6.47 3.35
C VAL A 11 5.75 5.06 3.87
N GLY A 12 6.76 4.23 4.12
CA GLY A 12 6.60 2.91 4.71
C GLY A 12 5.93 2.97 6.09
N ALA A 13 6.38 3.88 6.96
CA ALA A 13 5.74 4.14 8.24
C ALA A 13 4.28 4.59 8.07
N GLY A 14 3.98 5.40 7.05
CA GLY A 14 2.62 5.78 6.67
C GLY A 14 1.73 4.58 6.33
N PHE A 15 2.20 3.64 5.51
CA PHE A 15 1.46 2.41 5.22
C PHE A 15 1.27 1.52 6.45
N LEU A 16 2.31 1.36 7.27
CA LEU A 16 2.21 0.60 8.52
C LEU A 16 1.20 1.23 9.48
N LEU A 17 1.14 2.56 9.55
CA LEU A 17 0.13 3.28 10.33
C LEU A 17 -1.28 3.01 9.77
N ILE A 18 -1.48 3.08 8.45
CA ILE A 18 -2.76 2.76 7.80
C ILE A 18 -3.19 1.33 8.14
N PHE A 19 -2.29 0.35 8.04
CA PHE A 19 -2.59 -1.05 8.37
C PHE A 19 -2.93 -1.22 9.85
N GLY A 20 -2.15 -0.59 10.74
CA GLY A 20 -2.36 -0.63 12.18
C GLY A 20 -3.73 -0.05 12.56
N LEU A 21 -4.06 1.13 12.04
CA LEU A 21 -5.36 1.77 12.29
C LEU A 21 -6.53 0.94 11.75
N ALA A 22 -6.41 0.40 10.54
CA ALA A 22 -7.45 -0.45 9.95
C ALA A 22 -7.63 -1.77 10.71
N GLU A 23 -6.54 -2.36 11.20
CA GLU A 23 -6.58 -3.57 12.03
C GLU A 23 -7.19 -3.29 13.41
N LEU A 24 -6.84 -2.17 14.05
CA LEU A 24 -7.49 -1.72 15.29
C LEU A 24 -8.99 -1.48 15.08
N TRP A 25 -9.36 -0.85 13.97
CA TRP A 25 -10.75 -0.65 13.60
C TRP A 25 -11.47 -1.98 13.36
N GLN A 26 -10.83 -2.93 12.67
CA GLN A 26 -11.37 -4.28 12.44
C GLN A 26 -11.58 -5.05 13.75
N ARG A 27 -10.65 -4.93 14.71
CA ARG A 27 -10.74 -5.58 16.02
C ARG A 27 -11.84 -5.01 16.91
N SER A 28 -12.24 -3.76 16.69
CA SER A 28 -13.36 -3.15 17.42
C SER A 28 -14.73 -3.79 17.09
N GLY A 29 -14.80 -4.64 16.05
CA GLY A 29 -16.01 -5.33 15.62
C GLY A 29 -17.00 -4.46 14.82
N LYS A 30 -16.66 -3.18 14.60
CA LYS A 30 -17.57 -2.18 14.01
C LYS A 30 -17.55 -2.08 12.47
N PRO A 31 -16.46 -2.37 11.74
CA PRO A 31 -16.51 -2.45 10.28
C PRO A 31 -16.66 -3.89 9.78
N SER A 32 -17.37 -4.05 8.66
CA SER A 32 -17.24 -5.26 7.86
C SER A 32 -15.80 -5.36 7.31
N ALA A 33 -15.30 -6.58 7.12
CA ALA A 33 -13.96 -6.78 6.56
C ALA A 33 -13.80 -6.09 5.18
N GLU A 34 -14.88 -5.99 4.39
CA GLU A 34 -14.84 -5.29 3.10
C GLU A 34 -14.67 -3.79 3.27
N MET A 35 -15.28 -3.18 4.30
CA MET A 35 -15.09 -1.76 4.61
C MET A 35 -13.66 -1.46 5.08
N SER A 36 -13.11 -2.27 5.98
CA SER A 36 -11.72 -2.10 6.44
C SER A 36 -10.72 -2.28 5.29
N ARG A 37 -10.94 -3.27 4.43
CA ARG A 37 -10.11 -3.49 3.24
C ARG A 37 -10.18 -2.30 2.28
N LYS A 38 -11.37 -1.78 2.02
CA LYS A 38 -11.56 -0.60 1.16
C LYS A 38 -10.94 0.66 1.76
N SER A 39 -11.00 0.85 3.08
CA SER A 39 -10.35 2.00 3.72
C SER A 39 -8.82 1.93 3.61
N VAL A 40 -8.23 0.73 3.74
CA VAL A 40 -6.79 0.53 3.52
C VAL A 40 -6.40 0.88 2.09
N HIS A 41 -7.14 0.38 1.09
CA HIS A 41 -6.86 0.69 -0.31
C HIS A 41 -7.09 2.17 -0.64
N PHE A 42 -8.10 2.81 -0.07
CA PHE A 42 -8.39 4.22 -0.30
C PHE A 42 -7.32 5.12 0.33
N ALA A 43 -7.04 4.96 1.63
CA ALA A 43 -6.02 5.74 2.33
C ALA A 43 -4.62 5.48 1.75
N GLY A 44 -4.31 4.22 1.44
CA GLY A 44 -3.10 3.84 0.73
C GLY A 44 -3.04 4.47 -0.65
N GLY A 45 -4.17 4.57 -1.36
CA GLY A 45 -4.27 5.19 -2.68
C GLY A 45 -3.92 6.67 -2.63
N LEU A 46 -4.41 7.39 -1.63
CA LEU A 46 -4.06 8.80 -1.42
C LEU A 46 -2.56 8.99 -1.15
N LEU A 47 -1.93 8.11 -0.38
CA LEU A 47 -0.49 8.15 -0.15
C LEU A 47 0.30 7.82 -1.44
N VAL A 48 -0.18 6.84 -2.20
CA VAL A 48 0.38 6.43 -3.49
C VAL A 48 0.32 7.56 -4.51
N LEU A 49 -0.79 8.31 -4.58
CA LEU A 49 -0.94 9.44 -5.50
C LEU A 49 0.23 10.43 -5.37
N CYS A 50 0.77 10.62 -4.16
CA CYS A 50 1.89 11.53 -3.93
C CYS A 50 3.26 11.02 -4.43
N PHE A 51 3.38 9.75 -4.86
CA PHE A 51 4.67 9.13 -5.18
C PHE A 51 5.51 9.89 -6.22
N PRO A 52 4.97 10.42 -7.34
CA PRO A 52 5.77 11.14 -8.34
C PRO A 52 6.47 12.38 -7.80
N TRP A 53 5.97 12.96 -6.70
CA TRP A 53 6.54 14.13 -6.05
C TRP A 53 7.44 13.78 -4.86
N ILE A 54 7.28 12.58 -4.29
CA ILE A 54 8.10 12.10 -3.17
C ILE A 54 9.38 11.42 -3.68
N PHE A 55 9.29 10.59 -4.72
CA PHE A 55 10.37 9.72 -5.14
C PHE A 55 10.99 10.19 -6.45
N ALA A 56 12.31 10.42 -6.41
CA ALA A 56 13.08 10.72 -7.62
C ALA A 56 13.55 9.45 -8.34
N ASN A 57 13.67 8.32 -7.64
CA ASN A 57 14.22 7.08 -8.18
C ASN A 57 13.16 5.96 -8.22
N ARG A 58 12.88 5.46 -9.43
CA ARG A 58 11.95 4.32 -9.64
C ARG A 58 12.34 3.06 -8.88
N TRP A 59 13.63 2.81 -8.68
CA TRP A 59 14.10 1.64 -7.95
C TRP A 59 13.73 1.71 -6.46
N THR A 60 13.65 2.92 -5.88
CA THR A 60 13.16 3.10 -4.51
C THR A 60 11.70 2.64 -4.40
N VAL A 61 10.86 3.04 -5.36
CA VAL A 61 9.45 2.63 -5.39
C VAL A 61 9.31 1.13 -5.63
N ILE A 62 10.05 0.54 -6.57
CA ILE A 62 10.07 -0.91 -6.82
C ILE A 62 10.45 -1.67 -5.54
N GLY A 63 11.51 -1.25 -4.85
CA GLY A 63 11.92 -1.85 -3.58
C GLY A 63 10.84 -1.75 -2.52
N LEU A 64 10.25 -0.56 -2.34
CA LEU A 64 9.18 -0.32 -1.38
C LEU A 64 7.95 -1.19 -1.63
N VAL A 65 7.42 -1.21 -2.86
CA VAL A 65 6.24 -2.02 -3.19
C VAL A 65 6.54 -3.52 -3.12
N SER A 66 7.78 -3.95 -3.38
CA SER A 66 8.19 -5.35 -3.22
C SER A 66 8.19 -5.77 -1.75
N VAL A 67 8.73 -4.94 -0.85
CA VAL A 67 8.72 -5.18 0.60
C VAL A 67 7.28 -5.29 1.12
N PHE A 68 6.41 -4.35 0.72
CA PHE A 68 4.99 -4.39 1.12
C PHE A 68 4.23 -5.55 0.47
N GLY A 69 4.54 -5.91 -0.78
CA GLY A 69 3.99 -7.09 -1.44
C GLY A 69 4.33 -8.39 -0.69
N LEU A 70 5.59 -8.55 -0.28
CA LEU A 70 6.03 -9.67 0.55
C LEU A 70 5.39 -9.67 1.93
N LEU A 71 5.23 -8.50 2.56
CA LEU A 71 4.53 -8.36 3.83
C LEU A 71 3.06 -8.81 3.70
N ILE A 72 2.35 -8.34 2.67
CA ILE A 72 0.95 -8.73 2.42
C ILE A 72 0.84 -10.22 2.12
N TRP A 73 1.74 -10.76 1.30
CA TRP A 73 1.80 -12.19 1.02
C TRP A 73 2.02 -13.01 2.30
N GLY A 74 3.04 -12.66 3.08
CA GLY A 74 3.42 -13.36 4.30
C GLY A 74 2.32 -13.31 5.36
N THR A 75 1.77 -12.12 5.63
CA THR A 75 0.67 -11.94 6.60
C THR A 75 -0.58 -12.73 6.22
N GLY A 76 -0.89 -12.84 4.92
CA GLY A 76 -1.99 -13.68 4.44
C GLY A 76 -1.77 -15.17 4.71
N ARG A 77 -0.53 -15.66 4.64
CA ARG A 77 -0.20 -17.07 4.92
C ARG A 77 -0.33 -17.43 6.40
N VAL A 78 -0.10 -16.48 7.30
CA VAL A 78 -0.14 -16.69 8.75
C VAL A 78 -1.43 -16.20 9.41
N GLY A 79 -2.42 -15.76 8.63
CA GLY A 79 -3.73 -15.31 9.15
C GLY A 79 -3.69 -13.98 9.92
N LEU A 80 -2.70 -13.13 9.67
CA LEU A 80 -2.61 -11.77 10.22
C LEU A 80 -3.29 -10.75 9.29
N LEU A 81 -3.41 -9.48 9.74
CA LEU A 81 -4.04 -8.39 8.99
C LEU A 81 -5.45 -8.75 8.48
N LYS A 82 -6.38 -9.05 9.41
CA LYS A 82 -7.78 -9.34 9.08
C LYS A 82 -8.46 -8.14 8.42
N SER A 83 -7.97 -6.93 8.67
CA SER A 83 -8.38 -5.70 7.96
C SER A 83 -8.20 -5.79 6.43
N VAL A 84 -7.25 -6.58 5.94
CA VAL A 84 -6.95 -6.73 4.51
C VAL A 84 -7.43 -8.08 3.98
N HIS A 85 -7.22 -9.15 4.75
CA HIS A 85 -7.43 -10.54 4.31
C HIS A 85 -8.76 -11.15 4.78
N GLY A 86 -9.48 -10.51 5.71
CA GLY A 86 -10.66 -11.07 6.37
C GLY A 86 -11.96 -11.07 5.53
N VAL A 87 -11.89 -10.75 4.24
CA VAL A 87 -13.07 -10.73 3.36
C VAL A 87 -13.51 -12.16 3.01
N ALA A 88 -14.82 -12.41 2.94
CA ALA A 88 -15.36 -13.75 2.71
C ALA A 88 -15.10 -14.28 1.28
N ARG A 89 -14.90 -13.38 0.32
CA ARG A 89 -14.62 -13.74 -1.08
C ARG A 89 -13.15 -14.06 -1.29
N LYS A 90 -12.86 -15.00 -2.19
CA LYS A 90 -11.49 -15.22 -2.69
C LYS A 90 -11.03 -14.04 -3.53
N THR A 91 -9.91 -13.42 -3.20
CA THR A 91 -9.38 -12.24 -3.91
C THR A 91 -7.89 -12.06 -3.70
N GLU A 92 -7.16 -11.73 -4.77
CA GLU A 92 -5.72 -11.44 -4.74
C GLU A 92 -5.44 -9.93 -4.79
N GLY A 93 -6.48 -9.10 -4.63
CA GLY A 93 -6.35 -7.65 -4.72
C GLY A 93 -5.39 -7.03 -3.70
N GLY A 94 -5.03 -7.74 -2.62
CA GLY A 94 -3.95 -7.31 -1.72
C GLY A 94 -2.57 -7.32 -2.39
N LEU A 95 -2.29 -8.29 -3.26
CA LEU A 95 -1.03 -8.43 -4.00
C LEU A 95 -1.04 -7.66 -5.32
N PHE A 96 -2.19 -7.61 -6.02
CA PHE A 96 -2.31 -6.81 -7.24
C PHE A 96 -2.20 -5.31 -6.99
N TYR A 97 -2.52 -4.85 -5.77
CA TYR A 97 -2.39 -3.45 -5.41
C TYR A 97 -0.93 -2.94 -5.50
N PRO A 98 0.06 -3.44 -4.73
CA PRO A 98 1.44 -3.00 -4.86
C PRO A 98 2.03 -3.26 -6.26
N LEU A 99 1.59 -4.32 -6.94
CA LEU A 99 2.01 -4.60 -8.33
C LEU A 99 1.55 -3.49 -9.29
N ALA A 100 0.27 -3.10 -9.23
CA ALA A 100 -0.29 -2.03 -10.05
C ALA A 100 0.38 -0.68 -9.75
N VAL A 101 0.65 -0.38 -8.47
CA VAL A 101 1.37 0.84 -8.07
C VAL A 101 2.77 0.89 -8.65
N GLY A 102 3.53 -0.20 -8.54
CA GLY A 102 4.89 -0.29 -9.09
C GLY A 102 4.89 -0.16 -10.61
N LEU A 103 3.99 -0.89 -11.29
CA LEU A 103 3.87 -0.85 -12.75
C LEU A 103 3.51 0.56 -13.24
N LEU A 104 2.48 1.18 -12.66
CA LEU A 104 2.06 2.54 -13.02
C LEU A 104 3.17 3.55 -12.79
N PHE A 105 3.91 3.45 -11.68
CA PHE A 105 5.00 4.37 -11.38
C PHE A 105 6.14 4.26 -12.40
N VAL A 106 6.46 3.04 -12.83
CA VAL A 106 7.49 2.80 -13.86
C VAL A 106 7.03 3.32 -15.22
N LEU A 107 5.78 3.07 -15.61
CA LEU A 107 5.24 3.50 -16.89
C LEU A 107 5.11 5.03 -16.98
N ALA A 108 4.71 5.69 -15.90
CA ALA A 108 4.59 7.15 -15.81
C ALA A 108 5.87 7.85 -15.34
N TYR A 109 7.00 7.13 -15.25
CA TYR A 109 8.22 7.68 -14.67
C TYR A 109 8.73 8.90 -15.45
N GLY A 110 8.95 10.01 -14.74
CA GLY A 110 9.34 11.29 -15.33
C GLY A 110 8.18 12.12 -15.89
N ASN A 111 6.95 11.60 -15.90
CA ASN A 111 5.74 12.33 -16.28
C ASN A 111 4.63 12.14 -15.22
N PRO A 112 4.61 12.97 -14.15
CA PRO A 112 3.63 12.87 -13.08
C PRO A 112 2.17 12.96 -13.54
N VAL A 113 1.89 13.63 -14.66
CA VAL A 113 0.52 13.74 -15.20
C VAL A 113 -0.03 12.37 -15.54
N PHE A 114 0.77 11.52 -16.20
CA PHE A 114 0.37 10.14 -16.54
C PHE A 114 0.20 9.22 -15.34
N TYR A 115 0.63 9.64 -14.14
CA TYR A 115 0.44 8.86 -12.92
C TYR A 115 -0.94 9.11 -12.28
N VAL A 116 -1.55 10.26 -12.54
CA VAL A 116 -2.78 10.73 -11.87
C VAL A 116 -4.01 10.77 -12.77
N VAL A 117 -3.87 10.45 -14.06
CA VAL A 117 -4.96 10.33 -15.04
C VAL A 117 -5.14 8.89 -15.49
#